data_AF-G2GWB5-F1
#
_entry.id   AF-G2GWB5-F1
#
_cell.length_a   1.000
_cell.length_b   1.000
_cell.length_c   1.000
_cell.angle_alpha   90.00
_cell.angle_beta   90.00
_cell.angle_gamma   90.00
#
_symmetry.space_group_name_H-M   'P 1'
#
loop_
_entity.id
_entity.type
_entity.pdbx_description
1 polymer ?
#
loop_
_entity_poly.entity_id
_entity_poly.type
_entity_poly.pdbx_seq_one_letter_code
_entity_poly.pdbx_strand_id
1 'polypeptide(L)'
;NWLAQTGQPYDVIFLDPPFQQELLTKTIYLLEKRNWLADEAWIYVETAVKDTRVAFPNHWQLHREKTAGQIIYRLYIRRHLKQE
;
A
#
# COMPACT_ATOMS: atom_id res chain seq x y z
N ASN A 1 -5.52 8.16 15.89
CA ASN A 1 -5.27 7.26 14.74
C ASN A 1 -5.10 8.16 13.50
N TRP A 2 -3.87 8.57 13.18
CA TRP A 2 -3.57 9.67 12.24
C TRP A 2 -4.15 9.46 10.84
N LEU A 3 -4.09 8.23 10.30
CA LEU A 3 -4.68 7.88 9.01
C LEU A 3 -6.22 7.83 9.00
N ALA A 4 -6.89 7.91 10.15
CA ALA A 4 -8.35 7.78 10.22
C ALA A 4 -9.10 9.07 9.87
N GLN A 5 -8.41 10.20 9.76
CA GLN A 5 -8.97 11.46 9.26
C GLN A 5 -8.93 11.52 7.74
N THR A 6 -9.66 12.44 7.12
CA THR A 6 -9.53 12.75 5.69
C THR A 6 -8.15 13.35 5.42
N GLY A 7 -7.41 12.71 4.53
CA GLY A 7 -6.07 13.09 4.12
C GLY A 7 -6.04 14.04 2.94
N GLN A 8 -4.83 14.56 2.68
CA GLN A 8 -4.46 15.13 1.40
C GLN A 8 -3.81 14.04 0.55
N PRO A 9 -4.14 13.92 -0.75
CA PRO A 9 -3.53 12.92 -1.62
C PRO A 9 -2.03 13.12 -1.75
N TYR A 10 -1.28 12.03 -1.61
CA TYR A 10 0.15 11.97 -1.89
C TYR A 10 0.42 11.16 -3.15
N ASP A 11 1.41 11.61 -3.93
CA ASP A 11 1.88 10.91 -5.14
C ASP A 11 2.81 9.74 -4.82
N VAL A 12 3.47 9.75 -3.66
CA VAL A 12 4.41 8.70 -3.24
C VAL A 12 4.18 8.37 -1.77
N ILE A 13 3.97 7.09 -1.46
CA ILE A 13 3.80 6.57 -0.09
C ILE A 13 4.78 5.43 0.16
N PHE A 14 5.40 5.44 1.34
CA PHE A 14 6.27 4.38 1.82
C PHE A 14 5.61 3.65 3.00
N LEU A 15 5.41 2.35 2.85
CA LEU A 15 4.82 1.47 3.85
C LEU A 15 5.88 0.46 4.32
N ASP A 16 6.51 0.79 5.43
CA ASP A 16 7.42 -0.10 6.17
C ASP A 16 6.83 -0.36 7.57
N PRO A 17 5.80 -1.21 7.68
CA PRO A 17 5.18 -1.52 8.95
C PRO A 17 6.08 -2.48 9.75
N PRO A 18 6.18 -2.33 11.09
CA PRO A 18 6.91 -3.28 11.92
C PRO A 18 6.23 -4.66 11.88
N PHE A 19 6.72 -5.61 11.05
CA PHE A 19 6.37 -7.05 10.91
C PHE A 19 4.93 -7.52 11.23
N GLN A 20 3.93 -6.63 11.21
CA GLN A 20 2.57 -6.89 11.65
C GLN A 20 1.63 -6.83 10.45
N GLN A 21 1.24 -8.00 9.95
CA GLN A 21 0.32 -8.17 8.82
C GLN A 21 -1.00 -7.38 9.00
N GLU A 22 -1.57 -7.40 10.21
CA GLU A 22 -2.84 -6.72 10.52
C GLU A 22 -2.72 -5.20 10.39
N LEU A 23 -1.56 -4.64 10.77
CA LEU A 23 -1.28 -3.22 10.65
C LEU A 23 -1.22 -2.80 9.19
N LEU A 24 -0.57 -3.59 8.33
CA LEU A 24 -0.47 -3.28 6.91
C LEU A 24 -1.85 -3.31 6.24
N THR A 25 -2.65 -4.35 6.48
CA THR A 25 -4.02 -4.46 5.94
C THR A 25 -4.88 -3.26 6.37
N LYS A 26 -4.83 -2.87 7.65
CA LYS A 26 -5.55 -1.70 8.16
C LYS A 26 -5.04 -0.39 7.56
N THR A 27 -3.74 -0.28 7.33
CA THR A 27 -3.11 0.90 6.73
C THR A 27 -3.56 1.07 5.29
N ILE A 28 -3.47 0.03 4.47
CA ILE A 28 -3.95 0.01 3.07
C ILE A 28 -5.44 0.41 3.01
N TYR A 29 -6.27 -0.16 3.89
CA TYR A 29 -7.69 0.18 3.96
C TYR A 29 -7.92 1.67 4.25
N LEU A 30 -7.21 2.23 5.22
CA LEU A 30 -7.37 3.65 5.58
C LEU A 30 -6.85 4.58 4.47
N LEU A 31 -5.74 4.24 3.82
CA LEU A 31 -5.19 5.04 2.71
C LEU A 31 -6.18 5.20 1.56
N GLU A 32 -6.82 4.09 1.16
CA GLU A 32 -7.85 4.11 0.11
C GLU A 32 -9.13 4.82 0.54
N LYS A 33 -9.60 4.59 1.78
CA LYS A 33 -10.89 5.14 2.24
C LYS A 33 -10.84 6.61 2.64
N ARG A 34 -9.66 7.15 2.92
CA ARG A 34 -9.51 8.49 3.50
C ARG A 34 -8.78 9.49 2.58
N ASN A 35 -8.74 9.22 1.28
CA ASN A 35 -8.21 10.15 0.27
C ASN A 35 -6.73 10.51 0.47
N TRP A 36 -5.92 9.55 0.93
CA TRP A 36 -4.48 9.74 1.11
C TRP A 36 -3.66 9.48 -0.17
N LEU A 37 -4.26 8.85 -1.17
CA LEU A 37 -3.59 8.41 -2.39
C LEU A 37 -4.07 9.24 -3.57
N ALA A 38 -3.14 9.85 -4.30
CA ALA A 38 -3.42 10.43 -5.60
C ALA A 38 -3.88 9.35 -6.61
N ASP A 39 -4.41 9.80 -7.75
CA ASP A 39 -4.97 8.88 -8.76
C ASP A 39 -3.93 7.96 -9.41
N GLU A 40 -2.68 8.41 -9.47
CA GLU A 40 -1.53 7.65 -9.98
C GLU A 40 -0.42 7.52 -8.93
N ALA A 41 -0.80 7.36 -7.65
CA ALA A 41 0.15 7.26 -6.56
C ALA A 41 1.06 6.03 -6.67
N TRP A 42 2.33 6.22 -6.34
CA TRP A 42 3.33 5.18 -6.16
C TRP A 42 3.34 4.72 -4.71
N ILE A 43 3.18 3.42 -4.49
CA ILE A 43 3.21 2.84 -3.15
C ILE A 43 4.34 1.83 -3.05
N TYR A 44 5.35 2.16 -2.25
CA TYR A 44 6.40 1.24 -1.85
C TYR A 44 5.99 0.48 -0.59
N VAL A 45 6.13 -0.84 -0.59
CA VAL A 45 5.72 -1.70 0.52
C VAL A 45 6.82 -2.71 0.85
N GLU A 46 7.17 -2.79 2.13
CA GLU A 46 8.03 -3.85 2.67
C GLU A 46 7.18 -4.86 3.45
N THR A 47 7.42 -6.14 3.21
CA THR A 47 6.74 -7.24 3.91
C THR A 47 7.71 -8.38 4.20
N ALA A 48 7.49 -9.15 5.25
CA ALA A 48 8.24 -10.39 5.43
C ALA A 48 7.80 -11.44 4.39
N VAL A 49 8.69 -12.33 3.95
CA VAL A 49 8.36 -13.43 3.03
C VAL A 49 7.25 -14.35 3.59
N LYS A 50 7.15 -14.44 4.92
CA LYS A 50 6.10 -15.19 5.62
C LYS A 50 4.73 -14.50 5.62
N ASP A 51 4.67 -13.24 5.21
CA ASP A 51 3.45 -12.43 5.16
C ASP A 51 2.69 -12.63 3.85
N THR A 52 2.12 -13.83 3.67
CA THR A 52 1.38 -14.20 2.46
C THR A 52 -0.09 -13.74 2.45
N ARG A 53 -0.59 -13.19 3.56
CA ARG A 53 -2.02 -12.88 3.77
C ARG A 53 -2.42 -11.44 3.50
N VAL A 54 -1.46 -10.59 3.11
CA VAL A 54 -1.77 -9.18 2.82
C VAL A 54 -2.43 -9.09 1.45
N ALA A 55 -3.72 -8.77 1.43
CA ALA A 55 -4.44 -8.49 0.21
C ALA A 55 -4.22 -7.01 -0.18
N PHE A 56 -3.73 -6.79 -1.39
CA PHE A 56 -3.64 -5.45 -1.98
C PHE A 56 -4.88 -5.19 -2.85
N PRO A 57 -5.35 -3.93 -2.96
CA PRO A 57 -6.47 -3.60 -3.83
C PRO A 57 -6.16 -3.95 -5.28
N ASN A 58 -7.14 -4.44 -6.04
CA ASN A 58 -6.94 -4.84 -7.45
C ASN A 58 -6.44 -3.71 -8.35
N HIS A 59 -6.73 -2.47 -7.97
CA HIS A 59 -6.30 -1.28 -8.69
C HIS A 59 -4.89 -0.79 -8.32
N TRP A 60 -4.18 -1.52 -7.45
CA TRP A 60 -2.74 -1.38 -7.27
C TRP A 60 -2.02 -2.36 -8.18
N GLN A 61 -1.40 -1.83 -9.22
CA GLN A 61 -0.66 -2.62 -10.20
C GLN A 61 0.78 -2.80 -9.71
N LEU A 62 1.24 -4.05 -9.57
CA LEU A 62 2.62 -4.33 -9.21
C LEU A 62 3.54 -3.86 -10.34
N HIS A 63 4.42 -2.92 -10.04
CA HIS A 63 5.40 -2.38 -10.99
C HIS A 63 6.76 -3.07 -10.84
N ARG A 64 7.24 -3.24 -9.60
CA ARG A 64 8.50 -3.94 -9.29
C ARG A 64 8.35 -4.77 -8.02
N GLU A 65 9.03 -5.91 -8.01
CA GLU A 65 9.21 -6.75 -6.83
C GLU A 65 10.67 -7.17 -6.72
N LYS A 66 11.19 -7.19 -5.50
CA LYS A 66 12.50 -7.76 -5.18
C LYS A 66 12.44 -8.45 -3.83
N THR A 67 13.06 -9.60 -3.72
CA THR A 67 13.25 -10.31 -2.45
C THR A 67 14.71 -10.21 -2.01
N ALA A 68 14.96 -9.86 -0.76
CA ALA A 68 16.28 -9.98 -0.14
C ALA A 68 16.15 -10.63 1.25
N GLY A 69 16.72 -11.83 1.39
CA GLY A 69 16.63 -12.60 2.62
C GLY A 69 15.17 -12.91 2.99
N GLN A 70 14.71 -12.36 4.11
CA GLN A 70 13.34 -12.57 4.63
C GLN A 70 12.39 -11.41 4.31
N ILE A 71 12.81 -10.43 3.51
CA ILE A 71 12.01 -9.25 3.14
C ILE A 71 11.67 -9.28 1.65
N ILE A 72 10.44 -8.90 1.32
CA ILE A 72 9.95 -8.63 -0.02
C ILE A 72 9.63 -7.14 -0.12
N TYR A 73 10.30 -6.48 -1.06
CA TYR A 73 10.08 -5.10 -1.45
C TYR A 73 9.17 -5.07 -2.68
N ARG A 74 8.07 -4.33 -2.61
CA ARG A 74 7.14 -4.15 -3.73
C ARG A 74 6.94 -2.68 -4.00
N LEU A 75 6.86 -2.33 -5.28
CA LEU A 75 6.45 -1.02 -5.73
C LEU A 75 5.19 -1.18 -6.57
N TYR A 76 4.11 -0.55 -6.12
CA TYR A 76 2.83 -0.52 -6.80
C TYR A 76 2.59 0.85 -7.43
N ILE A 77 1.83 0.85 -8.52
CA ILE A 77 1.21 2.05 -9.09
C ILE A 77 -0.29 1.90 -8.88
N ARG A 78 -0.89 2.83 -8.13
CA ARG A 78 -2.34 2.93 -8.03
C ARG A 78 -2.88 3.43 -9.35
N ARG A 79 -3.96 2.82 -9.83
CA ARG A 79 -4.77 3.34 -10.92
C ARG A 79 -6.13 3.70 -10.34
N HIS A 80 -6.55 4.96 -10.45
CA HIS A 80 -7.93 5.28 -10.11
C HIS A 80 -8.86 4.54 -11.07
N LEU A 81 -9.71 3.66 -10.54
CA LEU A 81 -10.80 3.08 -11.33
C LEU A 81 -11.78 4.23 -11.59
N LYS A 82 -11.76 4.81 -12.80
CA LYS A 82 -12.85 5.69 -13.24
C LYS A 82 -14.12 4.87 -13.16
N GLN A 83 -15.00 5.22 -12.22
CA GLN A 83 -16.39 4.77 -12.28
C GLN A 83 -17.03 5.58 -13.39
N GLU A 84 -17.31 4.93 -14.53
CA GLU A 84 -18.20 5.45 -15.58
C GLU A 84 -19.65 5.48 -15.09
#